data_AF-A0A957QV90-F1
#
_entry.id   AF-A0A957QV90-F1
#
_cell.length_a   1.000
_cell.length_b   1.000
_cell.length_c   1.000
_cell.angle_alpha   90.00
_cell.angle_beta   90.00
_cell.angle_gamma   90.00
#
_symmetry.space_group_name_H-M   'P 1'
#
loop_
_entity.id
_entity.type
_entity.pdbx_description
1 polymer ?
#
loop_
_entity_poly.entity_id
_entity_poly.type
_entity_poly.pdbx_seq_one_letter_code
_entity_poly.pdbx_strand_id
1 'polypeptide(L)'
;MLRKEGNRLIREFDSEQIWIEPWGANSLRVRVTQARTMPMPDEEWALLPPAAPGAAITIDGGEATITNGKISASLTAAGKIVFLNQHGEVLLEEYHRNRRAAMEAFNSTIAGKSTETKPDYLRAFVSALEVDAREFSPILGGDYELTARFESNPGEKLFGMGQYQQPHLNIKGCTLELAHRNSQASVPFVLSSLGYGFLWHNPAIGKVTFGTNVTEWYAQSTDILDYWISAGDTPAEIEEAYARATGTVPMMPDYAMGFWQCKLRYRTQEELLAVAREYKRRGLPISVIVADFFHWPNQGDWKFDAEYWPDPKAMVNELKEMGIELMVSIWPTVEESSENYQEMVEKGYLIRADRGNRMMLSEAALYDATHPGARAYVWSKARRNYYADGIKIFWLDEAEPEYSHYHFDLYRYHLGPDVRIGNIYPALYARGFYEGMSEAGQENVINLLRCAWAGSQRYGALVWSGDIDTTFRSMRNQFAAGLNMGLAGIPWWTTDIGGFHGGNPDDPAYREVLARWFQWGAFCPVFRLHGLREPFKAPLSDHGGGKMLSGADNEVWSYGEEVYEICSRYMSLRERMKPYIATLMEAAH
;
A
#
# COMPACT_ATOMS: atom_id res chain seq x y z
N MET A 1 7.53 5.18 36.47
CA MET A 1 9.00 5.08 36.51
C MET A 1 9.55 5.46 35.15
N LEU A 2 10.54 6.35 35.10
CA LEU A 2 11.30 6.67 33.89
C LEU A 2 12.68 6.01 33.99
N ARG A 3 13.15 5.39 32.91
CA ARG A 3 14.51 4.85 32.84
C ARG A 3 15.06 4.91 31.42
N LYS A 4 16.38 4.86 31.33
CA LYS A 4 17.13 4.68 30.09
C LYS A 4 17.61 3.22 30.01
N GLU A 5 17.42 2.60 28.85
CA GLU A 5 17.97 1.27 28.54
C GLU A 5 18.67 1.34 27.18
N GLY A 6 20.00 1.36 27.16
CA GLY A 6 20.75 1.64 25.93
C GLY A 6 20.38 3.00 25.34
N ASN A 7 19.87 3.01 24.11
CA ASN A 7 19.36 4.21 23.42
C ASN A 7 17.84 4.38 23.52
N ARG A 8 17.17 3.60 24.36
CA ARG A 8 15.72 3.65 24.55
C ARG A 8 15.36 4.40 25.81
N LEU A 9 14.39 5.30 25.71
CA LEU A 9 13.68 5.90 26.83
C LEU A 9 12.45 5.04 27.14
N ILE A 10 12.31 4.62 28.40
CA ILE A 10 11.20 3.79 28.85
C ILE A 10 10.44 4.52 29.96
N ARG A 11 9.11 4.51 29.85
CA ARG A 11 8.20 4.86 30.94
C ARG A 11 7.26 3.70 31.26
N GLU A 12 7.14 3.38 32.54
CA GLU A 12 6.16 2.44 33.05
C GLU A 12 5.27 3.15 34.08
N PHE A 13 3.96 3.04 33.92
CA PHE A 13 2.98 3.59 34.86
C PHE A 13 1.72 2.74 34.86
N ASP A 14 1.41 2.12 36.01
CA ASP A 14 0.34 1.14 36.14
C ASP A 14 0.50 -0.02 35.12
N SER A 15 -0.48 -0.23 34.22
CA SER A 15 -0.39 -1.22 33.14
C SER A 15 0.31 -0.70 31.88
N GLU A 16 0.53 0.62 31.75
CA GLU A 16 1.08 1.23 30.55
C GLU A 16 2.61 1.13 30.50
N GLN A 17 3.12 0.64 29.37
CA GLN A 17 4.55 0.67 29.04
C GLN A 17 4.76 1.48 27.77
N ILE A 18 5.63 2.50 27.82
CA ILE A 18 6.00 3.35 26.67
C ILE A 18 7.49 3.17 26.39
N TRP A 19 7.83 2.83 25.15
CA TRP A 19 9.20 2.80 24.64
C TRP A 19 9.35 3.84 23.54
N ILE A 20 10.36 4.71 23.67
CA ILE A 20 10.76 5.66 22.63
C ILE A 20 12.23 5.41 22.32
N GLU A 21 12.56 5.13 21.07
CA GLU A 21 13.94 4.85 20.66
C GLU A 21 14.26 5.43 19.27
N PRO A 22 15.52 5.79 18.99
CA PRO A 22 15.96 6.18 17.66
C PRO A 22 15.78 5.02 16.67
N TRP A 23 15.23 5.33 15.50
CA TRP A 23 15.02 4.35 14.42
C TRP A 23 15.38 4.94 13.05
N GLY A 24 16.68 5.08 12.81
CA GLY A 24 17.24 5.84 11.69
C GLY A 24 17.61 7.28 12.08
N ALA A 25 18.34 7.97 11.21
CA ALA A 25 18.71 9.36 11.44
C ALA A 25 17.47 10.27 11.46
N ASN A 26 17.41 11.20 12.42
CA ASN A 26 16.30 12.17 12.56
C ASN A 26 14.93 11.53 12.80
N SER A 27 14.89 10.30 13.33
CA SER A 27 13.65 9.54 13.48
C SER A 27 13.54 8.82 14.82
N LEU A 28 12.32 8.69 15.33
CA LEU A 28 11.99 7.97 16.53
C LEU A 28 10.91 6.94 16.23
N ARG A 29 10.99 5.78 16.87
CA ARG A 29 9.91 4.81 16.97
C ARG A 29 9.30 4.89 18.37
N VAL A 30 7.98 4.92 18.44
CA VAL A 30 7.23 4.91 19.70
C VAL A 30 6.35 3.69 19.75
N ARG A 31 6.49 2.93 20.84
CA ARG A 31 5.68 1.75 21.13
C ARG A 31 5.02 1.90 22.49
N VAL A 32 3.71 1.64 22.55
CA VAL A 32 2.94 1.65 23.79
C VAL A 32 2.08 0.41 23.87
N THR A 33 2.02 -0.22 25.04
CA THR A 33 1.12 -1.34 25.30
C THR A 33 0.54 -1.27 26.72
N GLN A 34 -0.60 -1.92 26.91
CA GLN A 34 -1.12 -2.29 28.24
C GLN A 34 -0.91 -3.78 28.58
N ALA A 35 -0.30 -4.55 27.68
CA ALA A 35 0.07 -5.92 27.93
C ALA A 35 1.17 -5.99 29.00
N ARG A 36 1.29 -7.16 29.65
CA ARG A 36 2.30 -7.41 30.68
C ARG A 36 3.74 -7.20 30.18
N THR A 37 3.97 -7.44 28.90
CA THR A 37 5.27 -7.28 28.23
C THR A 37 5.05 -6.61 26.89
N MET A 38 5.99 -5.75 26.47
CA MET A 38 5.97 -5.16 25.14
C MET A 38 5.90 -6.25 24.07
N PRO A 39 4.87 -6.24 23.18
CA PRO A 39 4.83 -7.15 22.05
C PRO A 39 6.04 -6.95 21.13
N MET A 40 6.70 -8.06 20.81
CA MET A 40 7.86 -8.09 19.92
C MET A 40 7.55 -9.11 18.82
N PRO A 41 6.99 -8.69 17.67
CA PRO A 41 6.71 -9.60 16.57
C PRO A 41 8.01 -10.15 15.98
N ASP A 42 7.96 -11.38 15.45
CA ASP A 42 9.12 -12.03 14.83
C ASP A 42 9.63 -11.27 13.58
N GLU A 43 8.73 -10.58 12.87
CA GLU A 43 9.04 -9.65 11.79
C GLU A 43 8.49 -8.25 12.11
N GLU A 44 9.32 -7.22 11.94
CA GLU A 44 9.02 -5.81 12.24
C GLU A 44 8.18 -5.12 11.14
N TRP A 45 7.25 -5.86 10.53
CA TRP A 45 6.35 -5.43 9.44
C TRP A 45 7.05 -4.59 8.34
N ALA A 46 6.84 -3.27 8.34
CA ALA A 46 7.39 -2.35 7.34
C ALA A 46 8.78 -1.84 7.74
N LEU A 47 9.05 -1.65 9.03
CA LEU A 47 10.31 -1.07 9.51
C LEU A 47 11.46 -2.06 9.40
N LEU A 48 12.48 -1.69 8.64
CA LEU A 48 13.75 -2.40 8.55
C LEU A 48 14.62 -2.10 9.79
N PRO A 49 15.57 -3.00 10.15
CA PRO A 49 16.52 -2.74 11.22
C PRO A 49 17.25 -1.41 11.01
N PRO A 50 17.30 -0.53 12.02
CA PRO A 50 17.86 0.80 11.84
C PRO A 50 19.39 0.75 11.76
N ALA A 51 19.98 1.62 10.94
CA ALA A 51 21.42 1.85 10.98
C ALA A 51 21.83 2.40 12.36
N ALA A 52 22.98 1.94 12.88
CA ALA A 52 23.48 2.10 14.24
C ALA A 52 23.05 3.42 14.93
N PRO A 53 22.07 3.38 15.83
CA PRO A 53 21.52 4.59 16.41
C PRO A 53 22.37 5.14 17.56
N GLY A 54 22.38 6.47 17.72
CA GLY A 54 22.80 7.15 18.93
C GLY A 54 21.77 8.21 19.30
N ALA A 55 21.25 8.18 20.52
CA ALA A 55 20.31 9.18 21.03
C ALA A 55 20.80 9.78 22.35
N ALA A 56 20.63 11.09 22.50
CA ALA A 56 20.83 11.78 23.78
C ALA A 56 19.54 11.67 24.60
N ILE A 57 19.63 11.07 25.78
CA ILE A 57 18.50 10.91 26.70
C ILE A 57 18.81 11.64 28.00
N THR A 58 17.93 12.54 28.40
CA THR A 58 17.95 13.26 29.67
C THR A 58 16.70 12.91 30.47
N ILE A 59 16.87 12.63 31.76
CA ILE A 59 15.77 12.37 32.70
C ILE A 59 15.99 13.30 33.88
N ASP A 60 15.06 14.21 34.13
CA ASP A 60 15.14 15.19 35.23
C ASP A 60 13.73 15.53 35.73
N GLY A 61 13.56 15.72 37.04
CA GLY A 61 12.31 16.19 37.63
C GLY A 61 11.06 15.33 37.36
N GLY A 62 11.20 14.07 36.95
CA GLY A 62 10.07 13.21 36.54
C GLY A 62 9.64 13.38 35.08
N GLU A 63 10.36 14.18 34.31
CA GLU A 63 10.25 14.33 32.86
C GLU A 63 11.44 13.68 32.16
N ALA A 64 11.30 13.40 30.88
CA ALA A 64 12.40 12.88 30.08
C ALA A 64 12.36 13.44 28.66
N THR A 65 13.54 13.57 28.06
CA THR A 65 13.68 13.94 26.65
C THR A 65 14.61 12.96 25.98
N ILE A 66 14.24 12.54 24.77
CA ILE A 66 15.11 11.78 23.87
C ILE A 66 15.29 12.58 22.58
N THR A 67 16.54 12.81 22.19
CA THR A 67 16.90 13.57 20.99
C THR A 67 17.73 12.70 20.05
N ASN A 68 17.34 12.69 18.77
CA ASN A 68 18.03 12.01 17.69
C ASN A 68 18.12 12.95 16.48
N GLY A 69 19.26 13.62 16.32
CA GLY A 69 19.47 14.58 15.24
C GLY A 69 18.45 15.72 15.27
N LYS A 70 17.66 15.85 14.20
CA LYS A 70 16.65 16.90 14.01
C LYS A 70 15.36 16.73 14.82
N ILE A 71 15.13 15.58 15.44
CA ILE A 71 13.91 15.31 16.21
C ILE A 71 14.21 15.09 17.68
N SER A 72 13.32 15.60 18.53
CA SER A 72 13.26 15.25 19.95
C SER A 72 11.84 14.88 20.36
N ALA A 73 11.71 13.95 21.30
CA ALA A 73 10.46 13.67 21.99
C ALA A 73 10.62 14.01 23.47
N SER A 74 9.77 14.91 23.95
CA SER A 74 9.63 15.24 25.37
C SER A 74 8.48 14.44 25.95
N LEU A 75 8.76 13.72 27.04
CA LEU A 75 7.80 12.96 27.82
C LEU A 75 7.60 13.68 29.17
N THR A 76 6.47 14.34 29.30
CA THR A 76 6.09 15.08 30.51
C THR A 76 5.87 14.15 31.70
N ALA A 77 5.85 14.69 32.91
CA ALA A 77 5.54 13.91 34.13
C ALA A 77 4.17 13.22 34.06
N ALA A 78 3.20 13.83 33.37
CA ALA A 78 1.87 13.27 33.14
C ALA A 78 1.84 12.15 32.08
N GLY A 79 2.97 11.81 31.45
CA GLY A 79 3.06 10.79 30.41
C GLY A 79 2.61 11.25 29.02
N LYS A 80 2.47 12.57 28.81
CA LYS A 80 2.20 13.18 27.50
C LYS A 80 3.50 13.28 26.68
N ILE A 81 3.44 12.91 25.40
CA ILE A 81 4.52 13.02 24.42
C ILE A 81 4.33 14.27 23.56
N VAL A 82 5.40 15.05 23.42
CA VAL A 82 5.48 16.21 22.51
C VAL A 82 6.72 16.05 21.63
N PHE A 83 6.56 16.08 20.32
CA PHE A 83 7.65 16.03 19.36
C PHE A 83 8.04 17.42 18.93
N LEU A 84 9.35 17.70 18.95
CA LEU A 84 9.91 18.99 18.54
C LEU A 84 11.03 18.78 17.52
N ASN A 85 11.19 19.76 16.63
CA ASN A 85 12.36 19.83 15.75
C ASN A 85 13.60 20.39 16.48
N GLN A 86 14.73 20.49 15.79
CA GLN A 86 15.98 21.05 16.32
C GLN A 86 15.89 22.54 16.71
N HIS A 87 14.87 23.25 16.25
CA HIS A 87 14.62 24.66 16.58
C HIS A 87 13.72 24.83 17.81
N GLY A 88 13.25 23.73 18.41
CA GLY A 88 12.33 23.74 19.54
C GLY A 88 10.88 24.04 19.15
N GLU A 89 10.54 23.94 17.86
CA GLU A 89 9.17 24.11 17.37
C GLU A 89 8.41 22.78 17.49
N VAL A 90 7.15 22.84 17.90
CA VAL A 90 6.31 21.65 18.05
C VAL A 90 5.91 21.13 16.68
N LEU A 91 6.27 19.87 16.41
CA LEU A 91 5.89 19.14 15.20
C LEU A 91 4.55 18.43 15.39
N LEU A 92 4.43 17.69 16.49
CA LEU A 92 3.26 16.88 16.82
C LEU A 92 3.12 16.77 18.33
N GLU A 93 1.91 16.90 18.85
CA GLU A 93 1.62 16.87 20.27
C GLU A 93 0.43 15.96 20.53
N GLU A 94 0.54 15.08 21.54
CA GLU A 94 -0.58 14.24 21.95
C GLU A 94 -1.79 15.06 22.44
N TYR A 95 -3.00 14.60 22.15
CA TYR A 95 -4.23 15.25 22.58
C TYR A 95 -4.67 14.74 23.95
N HIS A 96 -4.56 15.58 24.97
CA HIS A 96 -5.02 15.26 26.34
C HIS A 96 -6.18 16.16 26.76
N ARG A 97 -7.29 15.56 27.17
CA ARG A 97 -8.42 16.25 27.82
C ARG A 97 -8.86 15.49 29.06
N ASN A 98 -7.94 15.34 30.02
CA ASN A 98 -8.21 14.74 31.31
C ASN A 98 -7.76 15.67 32.46
N ARG A 99 -8.04 15.26 33.69
CA ARG A 99 -7.69 16.01 34.91
C ARG A 99 -6.76 15.27 35.86
N ARG A 100 -6.20 14.12 35.48
CA ARG A 100 -5.40 13.25 36.38
C ARG A 100 -4.28 14.02 37.07
N ALA A 101 -3.40 14.67 36.31
CA ALA A 101 -2.26 15.41 36.87
C ALA A 101 -2.68 16.57 37.79
N ALA A 102 -3.74 17.30 37.42
CA ALA A 102 -4.29 18.37 38.25
C ALA A 102 -4.89 17.83 39.56
N MET A 103 -5.56 16.68 39.48
CA MET A 103 -6.21 16.04 40.62
C MET A 103 -5.20 15.39 41.57
N GLU A 104 -4.12 14.80 41.05
CA GLU A 104 -2.98 14.32 41.85
C GLU A 104 -2.30 15.47 42.62
N ALA A 105 -2.02 16.59 41.95
CA ALA A 105 -1.44 17.77 42.59
C ALA A 105 -2.38 18.36 43.67
N PHE A 106 -3.68 18.45 43.37
CA PHE A 106 -4.70 18.89 44.32
C PHE A 106 -4.78 17.96 45.55
N ASN A 107 -4.83 16.65 45.32
CA ASN A 107 -4.88 15.64 46.39
C ASN A 107 -3.61 15.66 47.24
N SER A 108 -2.43 15.83 46.64
CA SER A 108 -1.16 15.99 47.36
C SER A 108 -1.15 17.23 48.24
N THR A 109 -1.68 18.35 47.73
CA THR A 109 -1.82 19.61 48.46
C THR A 109 -2.73 19.45 49.67
N ILE A 110 -3.91 18.82 49.51
CA ILE A 110 -4.83 18.53 50.62
C ILE A 110 -4.20 17.57 51.65
N ALA A 111 -3.39 16.61 51.19
CA ALA A 111 -2.69 15.66 52.06
C ALA A 111 -1.49 16.28 52.82
N GLY A 112 -1.28 17.60 52.75
CA GLY A 112 -0.20 18.29 53.46
C GLY A 112 1.20 18.01 52.90
N LYS A 113 1.29 17.41 51.71
CA LYS A 113 2.55 17.21 50.99
C LYS A 113 2.77 18.40 50.05
N SER A 114 3.75 19.25 50.34
CA SER A 114 4.09 20.37 49.45
C SER A 114 4.62 19.82 48.12
N THR A 115 3.86 20.00 47.05
CA THR A 115 4.43 19.96 45.70
C THR A 115 4.92 21.37 45.40
N GLU A 116 6.25 21.58 45.37
CA GLU A 116 6.84 22.88 44.99
C GLU A 116 6.45 23.30 43.56
N THR A 117 5.98 22.37 42.75
CA THR A 117 5.44 22.58 41.41
C THR A 117 3.91 22.64 41.44
N LYS A 118 3.34 23.85 41.33
CA LYS A 118 1.95 24.00 40.88
C LYS A 118 1.87 23.46 39.44
N PRO A 119 0.82 22.70 39.07
CA PRO A 119 0.59 22.39 37.66
C PRO A 119 0.54 23.70 36.88
N ASP A 120 1.31 23.83 35.82
CA ASP A 120 1.21 24.97 34.94
C ASP A 120 -0.08 24.85 34.13
N TYR A 121 -1.19 25.31 34.71
CA TYR A 121 -2.52 25.31 34.08
C TYR A 121 -2.59 26.18 32.81
N LEU A 122 -1.53 26.96 32.51
CA LEU A 122 -1.41 27.69 31.24
C LEU A 122 -0.76 26.82 30.14
N ARG A 123 -0.04 25.75 30.51
CA ARG A 123 0.59 24.79 29.57
C ARG A 123 -0.14 23.45 29.47
N ALA A 124 -0.79 22.99 30.54
CA ALA A 124 -1.57 21.77 30.55
C ALA A 124 -3.07 22.10 30.47
N PHE A 125 -3.70 21.85 29.32
CA PHE A 125 -5.15 22.01 29.18
C PHE A 125 -5.87 20.93 30.02
N VAL A 126 -6.36 21.32 31.20
CA VAL A 126 -7.10 20.42 32.10
C VAL A 126 -8.57 20.38 31.66
N SER A 127 -9.11 19.19 31.50
CA SER A 127 -10.51 19.01 31.10
C SER A 127 -11.15 17.83 31.82
N ALA A 128 -12.43 17.99 32.17
CA ALA A 128 -13.22 16.94 32.81
C ALA A 128 -13.82 15.93 31.80
N LEU A 129 -13.46 16.03 30.51
CA LEU A 129 -13.89 15.08 29.49
C LEU A 129 -13.30 13.67 29.70
N GLU A 130 -12.17 13.57 30.40
CA GLU A 130 -11.44 12.32 30.68
C GLU A 130 -11.04 11.56 29.42
N VAL A 131 -10.61 12.28 28.38
CA VAL A 131 -10.11 11.69 27.12
C VAL A 131 -8.59 11.63 27.16
N ASP A 132 -8.06 10.43 27.02
CA ASP A 132 -6.62 10.14 26.95
C ASP A 132 -6.11 10.17 25.49
N ALA A 133 -4.83 10.51 25.29
CA ALA A 133 -4.22 10.46 23.97
C ALA A 133 -4.02 9.04 23.46
N ARG A 134 -3.91 8.07 24.37
CA ARG A 134 -3.66 6.66 24.06
C ARG A 134 -4.70 5.84 24.80
N GLU A 135 -5.77 5.51 24.12
CA GLU A 135 -6.88 4.77 24.70
C GLU A 135 -6.87 3.32 24.20
N PHE A 136 -6.68 2.39 25.12
CA PHE A 136 -6.78 0.94 24.89
C PHE A 136 -8.08 0.44 25.53
N SER A 137 -9.12 0.26 24.73
CA SER A 137 -10.39 -0.30 25.18
C SER A 137 -10.34 -1.82 25.06
N PRO A 138 -10.44 -2.58 26.16
CA PRO A 138 -10.24 -4.03 26.13
C PRO A 138 -11.37 -4.75 25.38
N ILE A 139 -11.01 -5.65 24.48
CA ILE A 139 -11.93 -6.57 23.81
C ILE A 139 -12.02 -7.84 24.66
N LEU A 140 -13.24 -8.35 24.88
CA LEU A 140 -13.46 -9.52 25.70
C LEU A 140 -12.64 -10.72 25.18
N GLY A 141 -11.77 -11.23 26.04
CA GLY A 141 -10.96 -12.43 25.77
C GLY A 141 -9.66 -12.19 25.00
N GLY A 142 -9.26 -10.95 24.71
CA GLY A 142 -8.02 -10.70 23.98
C GLY A 142 -7.62 -9.22 23.85
N ASP A 143 -7.28 -8.85 22.61
CA ASP A 143 -6.73 -7.56 22.15
C ASP A 143 -7.48 -6.29 22.64
N TYR A 144 -7.06 -5.13 22.16
CA TYR A 144 -7.69 -3.85 22.44
C TYR A 144 -8.19 -3.19 21.14
N GLU A 145 -9.30 -2.48 21.25
CA GLU A 145 -9.57 -1.36 20.34
C GLU A 145 -8.66 -0.20 20.78
N LEU A 146 -7.89 0.35 19.84
CA LEU A 146 -6.91 1.39 20.12
C LEU A 146 -7.34 2.69 19.46
N THR A 147 -7.35 3.79 20.24
CA THR A 147 -7.39 5.15 19.70
C THR A 147 -6.18 5.96 20.14
N ALA A 148 -5.39 6.47 19.18
CA ALA A 148 -4.29 7.39 19.40
C ALA A 148 -4.67 8.79 18.89
N ARG A 149 -4.52 9.82 19.73
CA ARG A 149 -5.00 11.18 19.46
C ARG A 149 -3.90 12.21 19.55
N PHE A 150 -3.90 13.14 18.60
CA PHE A 150 -2.96 14.26 18.53
C PHE A 150 -3.71 15.58 18.34
N GLU A 151 -3.15 16.66 18.89
CA GLU A 151 -3.67 18.01 18.71
C GLU A 151 -3.66 18.34 17.20
N SER A 152 -4.73 19.00 16.75
CA SER A 152 -4.83 19.42 15.35
C SER A 152 -4.38 20.86 15.18
N ASN A 153 -3.66 21.14 14.10
CA ASN A 153 -3.42 22.48 13.61
C ASN A 153 -4.25 22.74 12.33
N PRO A 154 -5.22 23.68 12.33
CA PRO A 154 -6.02 23.98 11.14
C PRO A 154 -5.21 24.53 9.94
N GLY A 155 -4.01 25.09 10.18
CA GLY A 155 -3.11 25.58 9.13
C GLY A 155 -2.19 24.52 8.54
N GLU A 156 -2.15 23.33 9.14
CA GLU A 156 -1.35 22.20 8.66
C GLU A 156 -1.94 21.60 7.38
N LYS A 157 -1.06 21.25 6.45
CA LYS A 157 -1.39 20.43 5.28
C LYS A 157 -0.77 19.06 5.45
N LEU A 158 -1.52 18.04 5.04
CA LEU A 158 -1.14 16.65 5.16
C LEU A 158 -1.25 15.99 3.78
N PHE A 159 -0.29 15.13 3.45
CA PHE A 159 -0.20 14.42 2.17
C PHE A 159 0.29 12.99 2.40
N GLY A 160 0.09 12.09 1.43
CA GLY A 160 0.46 10.68 1.56
C GLY A 160 -0.76 9.80 1.81
N MET A 161 -0.64 8.84 2.73
CA MET A 161 -1.65 7.86 3.13
C MET A 161 -2.01 6.79 2.10
N GLY A 162 -1.52 6.92 0.87
CA GLY A 162 -1.72 5.95 -0.20
C GLY A 162 -2.78 6.40 -1.20
N GLN A 163 -3.67 5.48 -1.57
CA GLN A 163 -4.61 5.63 -2.68
C GLN A 163 -6.05 5.64 -2.18
N TYR A 164 -6.73 6.78 -2.36
CA TYR A 164 -8.14 6.96 -2.03
C TYR A 164 -8.88 7.64 -3.17
N GLN A 165 -10.10 7.19 -3.45
CA GLN A 165 -10.92 7.67 -4.56
C GLN A 165 -11.61 9.01 -4.26
N GLN A 166 -10.80 10.07 -4.15
CA GLN A 166 -11.24 11.42 -3.79
C GLN A 166 -10.39 12.50 -4.48
N PRO A 167 -10.89 13.74 -4.62
CA PRO A 167 -10.17 14.81 -5.33
C PRO A 167 -9.16 15.56 -4.45
N HIS A 168 -8.89 15.10 -3.23
CA HIS A 168 -8.13 15.82 -2.21
C HIS A 168 -6.65 15.40 -2.21
N LEU A 169 -5.77 16.30 -2.65
CA LEU A 169 -4.33 16.14 -2.45
C LEU A 169 -3.94 16.45 -1.00
N ASN A 170 -4.29 17.64 -0.50
CA ASN A 170 -4.22 17.93 0.94
C ASN A 170 -5.39 17.21 1.64
N ILE A 171 -5.06 16.25 2.50
CA ILE A 171 -6.03 15.39 3.20
C ILE A 171 -6.39 15.89 4.60
N LYS A 172 -5.94 17.10 4.98
CA LYS A 172 -6.43 17.74 6.21
C LYS A 172 -7.95 17.91 6.14
N GLY A 173 -8.64 17.52 7.21
CA GLY A 173 -10.10 17.50 7.31
C GLY A 173 -10.76 16.22 6.78
N CYS A 174 -10.00 15.31 6.15
CA CYS A 174 -10.52 14.03 5.68
C CYS A 174 -10.49 12.96 6.78
N THR A 175 -11.39 11.99 6.66
CA THR A 175 -11.33 10.70 7.33
C THR A 175 -11.03 9.64 6.29
N LEU A 176 -10.02 8.82 6.55
CA LEU A 176 -9.58 7.75 5.65
C LEU A 176 -9.76 6.41 6.36
N GLU A 177 -10.35 5.44 5.68
CA GLU A 177 -10.40 4.06 6.14
C GLU A 177 -9.01 3.44 6.02
N LEU A 178 -8.55 2.75 7.08
CA LEU A 178 -7.34 1.95 7.04
C LEU A 178 -7.74 0.51 6.71
N ALA A 179 -8.13 0.28 5.47
CA ALA A 179 -8.50 -1.01 4.92
C ALA A 179 -8.23 -1.04 3.42
N HIS A 180 -8.11 -2.24 2.86
CA HIS A 180 -7.93 -2.45 1.43
C HIS A 180 -9.25 -2.85 0.76
N ARG A 181 -9.52 -2.24 -0.39
CA ARG A 181 -10.69 -2.50 -1.24
C ARG A 181 -10.26 -2.28 -2.68
N ASN A 182 -10.92 -2.90 -3.65
CA ASN A 182 -10.63 -2.60 -5.06
C ASN A 182 -10.72 -1.07 -5.27
N SER A 183 -9.67 -0.50 -5.87
CA SER A 183 -9.37 0.92 -6.04
C SER A 183 -8.87 1.72 -4.82
N GLN A 184 -8.69 1.11 -3.65
CA GLN A 184 -8.17 1.73 -2.42
C GLN A 184 -6.96 0.96 -1.86
N ALA A 185 -5.90 1.69 -1.50
CA ALA A 185 -4.71 1.13 -0.85
C ALA A 185 -4.29 2.00 0.33
N SER A 186 -4.36 1.44 1.54
CA SER A 186 -3.90 2.09 2.77
C SER A 186 -2.38 1.94 2.90
N VAL A 187 -1.63 3.03 2.67
CA VAL A 187 -0.19 3.09 2.89
C VAL A 187 0.05 4.17 3.93
N PRO A 188 0.00 3.85 5.24
CA PRO A 188 -0.33 4.83 6.27
C PRO A 188 0.87 5.65 6.75
N PHE A 189 1.60 6.22 5.79
CA PHE A 189 2.63 7.23 5.97
C PHE A 189 2.09 8.60 5.53
N VAL A 190 2.16 9.59 6.41
CA VAL A 190 1.71 10.96 6.14
C VAL A 190 2.87 11.95 6.26
N LEU A 191 3.00 12.81 5.26
CA LEU A 191 3.91 13.96 5.24
C LEU A 191 3.15 15.22 5.67
N SER A 192 3.67 15.91 6.68
CA SER A 192 3.12 17.18 7.17
C SER A 192 3.91 18.38 6.68
N SER A 193 3.18 19.47 6.36
CA SER A 193 3.78 20.77 6.08
C SER A 193 4.50 21.40 7.27
N LEU A 194 4.37 20.84 8.47
CA LEU A 194 5.09 21.28 9.67
C LEU A 194 6.52 20.71 9.75
N GLY A 195 6.96 19.92 8.77
CA GLY A 195 8.34 19.40 8.70
C GLY A 195 8.52 18.05 9.38
N TYR A 196 7.48 17.21 9.39
CA TYR A 196 7.58 15.83 9.87
C TYR A 196 6.87 14.83 8.96
N GLY A 197 7.34 13.58 9.00
CA GLY A 197 6.66 12.42 8.44
C GLY A 197 6.24 11.46 9.56
N PHE A 198 5.09 10.82 9.43
CA PHE A 198 4.53 9.91 10.43
C PHE A 198 4.00 8.64 9.77
N LEU A 199 4.55 7.49 10.16
CA LEU A 199 4.07 6.17 9.77
C LEU A 199 3.28 5.56 10.92
N TRP A 200 2.00 5.29 10.71
CA TRP A 200 1.23 4.40 11.56
C TRP A 200 1.66 2.95 11.31
N HIS A 201 2.50 2.42 12.19
CA HIS A 201 3.15 1.11 12.02
C HIS A 201 2.29 -0.01 12.60
N ASN A 202 1.04 -0.09 12.13
CA ASN A 202 0.08 -1.08 12.60
C ASN A 202 -0.84 -1.51 11.44
N PRO A 203 -0.85 -2.81 11.06
CA PRO A 203 -1.63 -3.31 9.92
C PRO A 203 -3.10 -3.58 10.23
N ALA A 204 -3.58 -3.26 11.44
CA ALA A 204 -4.97 -3.45 11.81
C ALA A 204 -5.94 -2.66 10.93
N ILE A 205 -7.15 -3.22 10.76
CA ILE A 205 -8.27 -2.52 10.16
C ILE A 205 -8.66 -1.37 11.07
N GLY A 206 -8.99 -0.23 10.49
CA GLY A 206 -9.32 0.95 11.28
C GLY A 206 -9.59 2.18 10.45
N LYS A 207 -9.23 3.34 10.99
CA LYS A 207 -9.39 4.63 10.31
C LYS A 207 -8.43 5.67 10.88
N VAL A 208 -8.15 6.70 10.09
CA VAL A 208 -7.56 7.94 10.57
C VAL A 208 -8.47 9.11 10.25
N THR A 209 -8.64 10.03 11.18
CA THR A 209 -9.35 11.30 10.97
C THR A 209 -8.40 12.45 11.21
N PHE A 210 -8.10 13.21 10.16
CA PHE A 210 -7.29 14.42 10.25
C PHE A 210 -8.16 15.65 10.51
N GLY A 211 -9.00 15.58 11.55
CA GLY A 211 -9.99 16.61 11.88
C GLY A 211 -9.33 17.96 12.13
N THR A 212 -10.10 19.05 12.01
CA THR A 212 -9.62 20.41 12.30
C THR A 212 -9.51 20.68 13.80
N ASN A 213 -10.16 19.86 14.62
CA ASN A 213 -10.20 19.93 16.07
C ASN A 213 -9.31 18.89 16.76
N VAL A 214 -9.14 17.71 16.16
CA VAL A 214 -8.31 16.61 16.68
C VAL A 214 -7.89 15.70 15.52
N THR A 215 -6.68 15.15 15.59
CA THR A 215 -6.26 14.04 14.74
C THR A 215 -6.43 12.73 15.52
N GLU A 216 -7.13 11.75 14.96
CA GLU A 216 -7.38 10.45 15.62
C GLU A 216 -7.00 9.30 14.70
N TRP A 217 -6.12 8.42 15.18
CA TRP A 217 -5.82 7.12 14.60
C TRP A 217 -6.55 6.05 15.40
N TYR A 218 -7.26 5.16 14.71
CA TYR A 218 -8.01 4.08 15.32
C TYR A 218 -7.63 2.75 14.70
N ALA A 219 -7.41 1.74 15.54
CA ALA A 219 -7.25 0.34 15.16
C ALA A 219 -8.30 -0.50 15.88
N GLN A 220 -9.01 -1.33 15.12
CA GLN A 220 -10.12 -2.14 15.62
C GLN A 220 -9.64 -3.30 16.51
N SER A 221 -8.46 -3.85 16.28
CA SER A 221 -7.89 -4.91 17.12
C SER A 221 -6.38 -4.83 17.09
N THR A 222 -5.75 -4.57 18.24
CA THR A 222 -4.30 -4.61 18.39
C THR A 222 -3.91 -4.74 19.86
N ASP A 223 -2.69 -5.20 20.13
CA ASP A 223 -2.08 -5.23 21.46
C ASP A 223 -1.02 -4.14 21.67
N ILE A 224 -0.79 -3.31 20.65
CA ILE A 224 0.29 -2.31 20.64
C ILE A 224 -0.09 -1.07 19.82
N LEU A 225 0.19 0.10 20.37
CA LEU A 225 0.35 1.33 19.60
C LEU A 225 1.80 1.37 19.10
N ASP A 226 2.01 1.41 17.80
CA ASP A 226 3.34 1.44 17.20
C ASP A 226 3.34 2.43 16.03
N TYR A 227 4.23 3.42 16.10
CA TYR A 227 4.41 4.38 15.03
C TYR A 227 5.86 4.85 14.94
N TRP A 228 6.21 5.30 13.74
CA TRP A 228 7.50 5.91 13.45
C TRP A 228 7.28 7.37 13.03
N ILE A 229 8.14 8.26 13.52
CA ILE A 229 8.08 9.69 13.20
C ILE A 229 9.48 10.19 12.86
N SER A 230 9.57 11.06 11.85
CA SER A 230 10.83 11.68 11.43
C SER A 230 10.64 13.17 11.21
N ALA A 231 11.70 13.94 11.42
CA ALA A 231 11.73 15.38 11.16
C ALA A 231 12.75 15.73 10.08
N GLY A 232 12.39 16.69 9.23
CA GLY A 232 13.26 17.22 8.18
C GLY A 232 12.87 18.63 7.78
N ASP A 233 13.84 19.39 7.27
CA ASP A 233 13.63 20.78 6.86
C ASP A 233 12.97 20.85 5.47
N THR A 234 12.98 19.74 4.73
CA THR A 234 12.35 19.61 3.41
C THR A 234 11.59 18.28 3.29
N PRO A 235 10.56 18.22 2.44
CA PRO A 235 9.89 16.95 2.09
C PRO A 235 10.85 15.84 1.66
N ALA A 236 11.88 16.17 0.88
CA ALA A 236 12.85 15.18 0.37
C ALA A 236 13.60 14.49 1.51
N GLU A 237 14.06 15.23 2.53
CA GLU A 237 14.74 14.62 3.68
C GLU A 237 13.85 13.63 4.44
N ILE A 238 12.54 13.92 4.52
CA ILE A 238 11.55 13.10 5.21
C ILE A 238 11.24 11.84 4.39
N GLU A 239 11.03 11.97 3.09
CA GLU A 239 10.81 10.85 2.17
C GLU A 239 12.02 9.91 2.15
N GLU A 240 13.25 10.45 2.07
CA GLU A 240 14.47 9.66 2.15
C GLU A 240 14.63 8.93 3.49
N ALA A 241 14.22 9.57 4.60
CA ALA A 241 14.21 8.91 5.91
C ALA A 241 13.20 7.77 5.95
N TYR A 242 12.02 7.96 5.36
CA TYR A 242 10.99 6.93 5.25
C TYR A 242 11.43 5.76 4.35
N ALA A 243 12.07 6.04 3.22
CA ALA A 243 12.64 5.03 2.33
C ALA A 243 13.78 4.25 3.00
N ARG A 244 14.66 4.90 3.78
CA ARG A 244 15.66 4.19 4.60
C ARG A 244 15.03 3.32 5.69
N ALA A 245 13.91 3.78 6.27
CA ALA A 245 13.22 3.05 7.32
C ALA A 245 12.42 1.85 6.80
N THR A 246 11.90 1.91 5.57
CA THR A 246 10.98 0.89 5.02
C THR A 246 11.51 0.13 3.80
N GLY A 247 12.61 0.58 3.21
CA GLY A 247 13.23 0.03 2.01
C GLY A 247 13.05 0.96 0.80
N THR A 248 14.06 1.00 -0.07
CA THR A 248 13.98 1.74 -1.34
C THR A 248 13.35 0.87 -2.42
N VAL A 249 12.78 1.51 -3.44
CA VAL A 249 12.31 0.81 -4.64
C VAL A 249 13.53 0.24 -5.39
N PRO A 250 13.49 -0.95 -6.00
CA PRO A 250 14.57 -1.39 -6.89
C PRO A 250 14.70 -0.47 -8.11
N MET A 251 15.79 -0.58 -8.86
CA MET A 251 15.91 0.17 -10.11
C MET A 251 14.88 -0.31 -11.14
N MET A 252 14.24 0.61 -11.86
CA MET A 252 13.22 0.26 -12.86
C MET A 252 13.88 -0.36 -14.10
N PRO A 253 13.41 -1.52 -14.60
CA PRO A 253 13.95 -2.09 -15.84
C PRO A 253 13.54 -1.26 -17.06
N ASP A 254 14.39 -1.23 -18.10
CA ASP A 254 14.21 -0.35 -19.27
C ASP A 254 12.85 -0.52 -19.98
N TYR A 255 12.41 -1.77 -20.15
CA TYR A 255 11.11 -2.08 -20.77
C TYR A 255 9.94 -1.47 -20.01
N ALA A 256 10.04 -1.29 -18.69
CA ALA A 256 8.96 -0.75 -17.87
C ALA A 256 8.73 0.75 -18.13
N MET A 257 9.74 1.46 -18.62
CA MET A 257 9.61 2.88 -18.99
C MET A 257 8.89 3.09 -20.33
N GLY A 258 8.71 2.04 -21.14
CA GLY A 258 8.00 2.10 -22.42
C GLY A 258 6.48 2.10 -22.31
N PHE A 259 5.81 1.79 -23.42
CA PHE A 259 4.34 1.67 -23.48
C PHE A 259 3.88 0.23 -23.18
N TRP A 260 2.84 0.12 -22.36
CA TRP A 260 2.24 -1.15 -21.94
C TRP A 260 0.83 -1.27 -22.53
N GLN A 261 0.62 -2.25 -23.41
CA GLN A 261 -0.66 -2.56 -24.03
C GLN A 261 -1.40 -3.63 -23.24
N CYS A 262 -2.63 -3.34 -22.83
CA CYS A 262 -3.53 -4.29 -22.20
C CYS A 262 -5.00 -3.97 -22.54
N LYS A 263 -5.88 -4.95 -22.33
CA LYS A 263 -7.33 -4.79 -22.28
C LYS A 263 -7.92 -5.92 -21.46
N LEU A 264 -9.17 -5.79 -21.02
CA LEU A 264 -9.97 -6.93 -20.57
C LEU A 264 -10.81 -7.42 -21.76
N ARG A 265 -10.45 -8.50 -22.46
CA ARG A 265 -9.22 -9.31 -22.34
C ARG A 265 -8.79 -9.83 -23.70
N TYR A 266 -7.50 -10.11 -23.90
CA TYR A 266 -7.08 -11.00 -25.00
C TYR A 266 -7.39 -12.43 -24.60
N ARG A 267 -8.19 -13.14 -25.39
CA ARG A 267 -8.76 -14.44 -25.00
C ARG A 267 -7.93 -15.62 -25.48
N THR A 268 -7.10 -15.42 -26.50
CA THR A 268 -6.25 -16.46 -27.09
C THR A 268 -4.86 -15.95 -27.40
N GLN A 269 -3.92 -16.89 -27.54
CA GLN A 269 -2.55 -16.61 -27.97
C GLN A 269 -2.47 -15.85 -29.29
N GLU A 270 -3.26 -16.26 -30.29
CA GLU A 270 -3.26 -15.58 -31.60
C GLU A 270 -3.93 -14.20 -31.53
N GLU A 271 -4.96 -13.98 -30.69
CA GLU A 271 -5.53 -12.64 -30.50
C GLU A 271 -4.47 -11.67 -29.95
N LEU A 272 -3.69 -12.11 -28.95
CA LEU A 272 -2.62 -11.31 -28.36
C LEU A 272 -1.47 -11.05 -29.35
N LEU A 273 -1.00 -12.10 -30.04
CA LEU A 273 0.08 -11.97 -31.03
C LEU A 273 -0.33 -11.11 -32.23
N ALA A 274 -1.58 -11.20 -32.69
CA ALA A 274 -2.09 -10.34 -33.76
C ALA A 274 -1.99 -8.85 -33.38
N VAL A 275 -2.32 -8.49 -32.14
CA VAL A 275 -2.16 -7.11 -31.65
C VAL A 275 -0.69 -6.71 -31.58
N ALA A 276 0.19 -7.56 -31.04
CA ALA A 276 1.62 -7.27 -30.98
C ALA A 276 2.21 -7.04 -32.39
N ARG A 277 1.92 -7.94 -33.34
CA ARG A 277 2.31 -7.82 -34.75
C ARG A 277 1.77 -6.55 -35.39
N GLU A 278 0.54 -6.14 -35.06
CA GLU A 278 -0.06 -4.92 -35.59
C GLU A 278 0.62 -3.65 -35.08
N TYR A 279 0.99 -3.60 -33.79
CA TYR A 279 1.84 -2.52 -33.27
C TYR A 279 3.16 -2.42 -34.04
N LYS A 280 3.84 -3.56 -34.28
CA LYS A 280 5.09 -3.60 -35.07
C LYS A 280 4.86 -3.18 -36.52
N ARG A 281 3.80 -3.65 -37.17
CA ARG A 281 3.44 -3.31 -38.56
C ARG A 281 3.21 -1.82 -38.74
N ARG A 282 2.60 -1.16 -37.76
CA ARG A 282 2.35 0.28 -37.75
C ARG A 282 3.56 1.13 -37.33
N GLY A 283 4.67 0.50 -36.92
CA GLY A 283 5.84 1.22 -36.41
C GLY A 283 5.59 1.93 -35.08
N LEU A 284 4.63 1.45 -34.28
CA LEU A 284 4.28 2.05 -32.99
C LEU A 284 5.13 1.45 -31.86
N PRO A 285 5.59 2.27 -30.89
CA PRO A 285 6.30 1.77 -29.72
C PRO A 285 5.44 0.86 -28.85
N ILE A 286 5.98 -0.26 -28.42
CA ILE A 286 5.37 -1.18 -27.46
C ILE A 286 6.50 -1.90 -26.73
N SER A 287 6.39 -2.02 -25.40
CA SER A 287 7.42 -2.67 -24.58
C SER A 287 6.83 -3.79 -23.73
N VAL A 288 5.57 -3.68 -23.32
CA VAL A 288 4.87 -4.74 -22.59
C VAL A 288 3.52 -5.01 -23.24
N ILE A 289 3.16 -6.29 -23.39
CA ILE A 289 1.81 -6.73 -23.70
C ILE A 289 1.33 -7.71 -22.62
N VAL A 290 0.02 -7.76 -22.38
CA VAL A 290 -0.52 -8.40 -21.19
C VAL A 290 -1.57 -9.45 -21.53
N ALA A 291 -1.43 -10.66 -20.98
CA ALA A 291 -2.50 -11.65 -20.91
C ALA A 291 -3.27 -11.47 -19.59
N ASP A 292 -4.50 -10.97 -19.69
CA ASP A 292 -5.39 -10.67 -18.56
C ASP A 292 -6.01 -11.96 -17.96
N PHE A 293 -6.85 -11.83 -16.94
CA PHE A 293 -7.48 -12.89 -16.16
C PHE A 293 -8.27 -13.92 -16.97
N PHE A 294 -8.54 -15.08 -16.34
CA PHE A 294 -9.22 -16.22 -16.96
C PHE A 294 -8.56 -16.71 -18.26
N HIS A 295 -7.23 -16.64 -18.36
CA HIS A 295 -6.46 -17.36 -19.40
C HIS A 295 -6.10 -18.80 -18.97
N TRP A 296 -6.58 -19.22 -17.80
CA TRP A 296 -6.31 -20.50 -17.14
C TRP A 296 -7.53 -21.43 -17.20
N PRO A 297 -7.36 -22.75 -16.94
CA PRO A 297 -8.48 -23.69 -16.88
C PRO A 297 -9.42 -23.44 -15.68
N ASN A 298 -8.86 -23.29 -14.48
CA ASN A 298 -9.59 -22.93 -13.25
C ASN A 298 -8.79 -21.89 -12.47
N GLN A 299 -9.48 -21.10 -11.64
CA GLN A 299 -8.82 -20.20 -10.69
C GLN A 299 -7.99 -21.02 -9.70
N GLY A 300 -6.73 -20.65 -9.51
CA GLY A 300 -5.79 -21.37 -8.63
C GLY A 300 -4.94 -22.42 -9.35
N ASP A 301 -5.16 -22.69 -10.63
CA ASP A 301 -4.27 -23.58 -11.40
C ASP A 301 -2.94 -22.90 -11.75
N TRP A 302 -2.96 -21.56 -11.88
CA TRP A 302 -1.81 -20.70 -12.24
C TRP A 302 -1.00 -21.28 -13.42
N LYS A 303 -1.69 -21.56 -14.52
CA LYS A 303 -1.13 -21.98 -15.81
C LYS A 303 -2.02 -21.53 -16.96
N PHE A 304 -1.46 -21.41 -18.15
CA PHE A 304 -2.25 -21.22 -19.36
C PHE A 304 -3.16 -22.41 -19.65
N ASP A 305 -4.37 -22.13 -20.13
CA ASP A 305 -5.24 -23.13 -20.73
C ASP A 305 -4.77 -23.45 -22.15
N ALA A 306 -4.32 -24.68 -22.35
CA ALA A 306 -3.72 -25.13 -23.62
C ALA A 306 -4.70 -25.13 -24.80
N GLU A 307 -6.01 -25.09 -24.56
CA GLU A 307 -7.00 -24.97 -25.65
C GLU A 307 -6.93 -23.57 -26.31
N TYR A 308 -6.73 -22.52 -25.51
CA TYR A 308 -6.72 -21.12 -25.97
C TYR A 308 -5.30 -20.56 -26.13
N TRP A 309 -4.33 -21.20 -25.47
CA TRP A 309 -2.91 -20.82 -25.43
C TRP A 309 -2.02 -22.05 -25.71
N PRO A 310 -2.03 -22.57 -26.95
CA PRO A 310 -1.47 -23.88 -27.26
C PRO A 310 0.06 -23.97 -27.18
N ASP A 311 0.78 -22.85 -27.33
CA ASP A 311 2.24 -22.82 -27.20
C ASP A 311 2.72 -21.49 -26.60
N PRO A 312 2.60 -21.30 -25.27
CA PRO A 312 2.99 -20.08 -24.59
C PRO A 312 4.48 -19.77 -24.74
N LYS A 313 5.32 -20.80 -24.83
CA LYS A 313 6.76 -20.64 -25.02
C LYS A 313 7.10 -20.06 -26.39
N ALA A 314 6.47 -20.55 -27.46
CA ALA A 314 6.61 -19.95 -28.79
C ALA A 314 6.09 -18.51 -28.81
N MET A 315 4.96 -18.22 -28.16
CA MET A 315 4.44 -16.85 -28.01
C MET A 315 5.46 -15.93 -27.34
N VAL A 316 6.05 -16.34 -26.21
CA VAL A 316 7.06 -15.55 -25.50
C VAL A 316 8.30 -15.32 -26.36
N ASN A 317 8.77 -16.35 -27.09
CA ASN A 317 9.91 -16.20 -27.99
C ASN A 317 9.64 -15.19 -29.11
N GLU A 318 8.46 -15.26 -29.74
CA GLU A 318 8.08 -14.31 -30.79
C GLU A 318 7.96 -12.87 -30.25
N LEU A 319 7.35 -12.69 -29.07
CA LEU A 319 7.27 -11.39 -28.40
C LEU A 319 8.68 -10.83 -28.12
N LYS A 320 9.62 -11.67 -27.67
CA LYS A 320 11.02 -11.27 -27.45
C LYS A 320 11.73 -10.87 -28.74
N GLU A 321 11.52 -11.59 -29.84
CA GLU A 321 12.04 -11.20 -31.16
C GLU A 321 11.49 -9.83 -31.61
N MET A 322 10.28 -9.48 -31.18
CA MET A 322 9.68 -8.16 -31.40
C MET A 322 10.14 -7.09 -30.39
N GLY A 323 10.91 -7.44 -29.36
CA GLY A 323 11.32 -6.55 -28.27
C GLY A 323 10.20 -6.21 -27.29
N ILE A 324 9.28 -7.15 -27.06
CA ILE A 324 8.11 -7.00 -26.20
C ILE A 324 8.19 -8.02 -25.07
N GLU A 325 8.00 -7.57 -23.83
CA GLU A 325 7.82 -8.45 -22.67
C GLU A 325 6.36 -8.84 -22.51
N LEU A 326 6.11 -10.10 -22.14
CA LEU A 326 4.80 -10.57 -21.73
C LEU A 326 4.62 -10.40 -20.22
N MET A 327 3.50 -9.81 -19.83
CA MET A 327 2.99 -9.88 -18.46
C MET A 327 1.77 -10.79 -18.40
N VAL A 328 1.64 -11.57 -17.33
CA VAL A 328 0.48 -12.45 -17.12
C VAL A 328 -0.24 -12.13 -15.82
N SER A 329 -1.58 -12.15 -15.85
CA SER A 329 -2.42 -12.03 -14.67
C SER A 329 -2.21 -13.21 -13.71
N ILE A 330 -2.16 -12.91 -12.41
CA ILE A 330 -2.17 -13.86 -11.31
C ILE A 330 -3.27 -13.41 -10.37
N TRP A 331 -4.31 -14.23 -10.24
CA TRP A 331 -5.30 -14.08 -9.19
C TRP A 331 -4.93 -14.91 -7.96
N PRO A 332 -5.17 -14.40 -6.73
CA PRO A 332 -4.95 -15.13 -5.49
C PRO A 332 -6.04 -16.18 -5.21
N THR A 333 -7.03 -16.31 -6.10
CA THR A 333 -8.18 -17.19 -5.93
C THR A 333 -7.84 -18.65 -6.25
N VAL A 334 -8.54 -19.56 -5.58
CA VAL A 334 -8.41 -21.02 -5.73
C VAL A 334 -9.81 -21.63 -5.67
N GLU A 335 -10.34 -22.03 -6.82
CA GLU A 335 -11.62 -22.74 -6.94
C GLU A 335 -11.50 -24.18 -6.42
N GLU A 336 -12.61 -24.77 -5.96
CA GLU A 336 -12.61 -26.16 -5.50
C GLU A 336 -12.28 -27.17 -6.61
N SER A 337 -12.54 -26.82 -7.87
CA SER A 337 -12.17 -27.60 -9.06
C SER A 337 -10.70 -27.51 -9.43
N SER A 338 -9.93 -26.59 -8.83
CA SER A 338 -8.50 -26.46 -9.10
C SER A 338 -7.75 -27.69 -8.64
N GLU A 339 -6.75 -28.10 -9.44
CA GLU A 339 -5.85 -29.19 -9.08
C GLU A 339 -5.01 -28.88 -7.82
N ASN A 340 -4.95 -27.62 -7.42
CA ASN A 340 -4.19 -27.16 -6.27
C ASN A 340 -5.03 -26.99 -4.99
N TYR A 341 -6.36 -26.99 -5.08
CA TYR A 341 -7.22 -26.66 -3.94
C TYR A 341 -7.03 -27.62 -2.77
N GLN A 342 -7.19 -28.93 -3.03
CA GLN A 342 -7.13 -29.94 -1.97
C GLN A 342 -5.78 -29.95 -1.25
N GLU A 343 -4.67 -29.82 -1.98
CA GLU A 343 -3.32 -29.74 -1.40
C GLU A 343 -3.18 -28.49 -0.51
N MET A 344 -3.70 -27.35 -0.95
CA MET A 344 -3.65 -26.10 -0.18
C MET A 344 -4.55 -26.13 1.05
N VAL A 345 -5.70 -26.82 0.99
CA VAL A 345 -6.55 -27.09 2.15
C VAL A 345 -5.79 -27.92 3.18
N GLU A 346 -5.15 -29.02 2.76
CA GLU A 346 -4.39 -29.93 3.63
C GLU A 346 -3.19 -29.25 4.29
N LYS A 347 -2.53 -28.33 3.57
CA LYS A 347 -1.37 -27.58 4.08
C LYS A 347 -1.74 -26.31 4.87
N GLY A 348 -3.01 -25.93 4.89
CA GLY A 348 -3.46 -24.69 5.55
C GLY A 348 -3.00 -23.41 4.84
N TYR A 349 -2.89 -23.44 3.51
CA TYR A 349 -2.40 -22.32 2.68
C TYR A 349 -3.49 -21.37 2.18
N LEU A 350 -4.75 -21.61 2.56
CA LEU A 350 -5.91 -20.79 2.19
C LEU A 350 -6.41 -19.98 3.38
N ILE A 351 -6.85 -18.75 3.12
CA ILE A 351 -7.54 -17.90 4.09
C ILE A 351 -8.75 -18.66 4.66
N ARG A 352 -9.03 -18.44 5.94
CA ARG A 352 -10.18 -19.03 6.63
C ARG A 352 -11.26 -17.99 6.82
N ALA A 353 -12.52 -18.43 6.74
CA ALA A 353 -13.64 -17.72 7.32
C ALA A 353 -13.90 -18.33 8.71
N ASP A 354 -13.93 -17.51 9.75
CA ASP A 354 -14.22 -17.96 11.12
C ASP A 354 -15.67 -18.42 11.28
N ARG A 355 -16.56 -18.00 10.36
CA ARG A 355 -17.97 -18.41 10.28
C ARG A 355 -18.36 -18.59 8.81
N GLY A 356 -19.27 -19.53 8.53
CA GLY A 356 -19.79 -19.73 7.17
C GLY A 356 -18.84 -20.50 6.23
N ASN A 357 -19.07 -20.38 4.92
CA ASN A 357 -18.22 -21.01 3.91
C ASN A 357 -16.95 -20.17 3.67
N ARG A 358 -15.94 -20.79 3.06
CA ARG A 358 -14.64 -20.16 2.77
C ARG A 358 -14.49 -19.64 1.34
N MET A 359 -15.61 -19.52 0.61
CA MET A 359 -15.60 -19.01 -0.75
C MET A 359 -15.81 -17.51 -0.69
N MET A 360 -14.77 -16.76 -1.02
CA MET A 360 -14.60 -15.34 -0.68
C MET A 360 -14.72 -14.43 -1.89
N LEU A 361 -14.36 -14.91 -3.07
CA LEU A 361 -14.43 -14.16 -4.33
C LEU A 361 -14.81 -15.12 -5.45
N SER A 362 -15.89 -14.82 -6.19
CA SER A 362 -16.29 -15.57 -7.40
C SER A 362 -16.29 -17.10 -7.21
N GLU A 363 -16.91 -17.58 -6.12
CA GLU A 363 -16.98 -19.01 -5.75
C GLU A 363 -15.61 -19.68 -5.53
N ALA A 364 -14.58 -18.92 -5.16
CA ALA A 364 -13.22 -19.40 -4.89
C ALA A 364 -12.74 -19.01 -3.48
N ALA A 365 -11.86 -19.82 -2.90
CA ALA A 365 -11.08 -19.44 -1.74
C ALA A 365 -9.96 -18.48 -2.14
N LEU A 366 -9.34 -17.80 -1.18
CA LEU A 366 -8.15 -16.97 -1.39
C LEU A 366 -6.94 -17.65 -0.74
N TYR A 367 -5.79 -17.64 -1.40
CA TYR A 367 -4.56 -18.09 -0.76
C TYR A 367 -4.07 -17.07 0.29
N ASP A 368 -3.43 -17.57 1.33
CA ASP A 368 -2.97 -16.76 2.45
C ASP A 368 -1.55 -16.22 2.20
N ALA A 369 -1.44 -14.99 1.69
CA ALA A 369 -0.14 -14.34 1.47
C ALA A 369 0.66 -14.14 2.77
N THR A 370 0.02 -14.17 3.95
CA THR A 370 0.72 -14.05 5.22
C THR A 370 1.44 -15.34 5.64
N HIS A 371 1.05 -16.47 5.06
CA HIS A 371 1.69 -17.75 5.30
C HIS A 371 2.94 -17.93 4.39
N PRO A 372 4.16 -18.06 4.95
CA PRO A 372 5.39 -18.20 4.13
C PRO A 372 5.35 -19.40 3.18
N GLY A 373 4.88 -20.56 3.66
CA GLY A 373 4.66 -21.75 2.83
C GLY A 373 3.67 -21.55 1.67
N ALA A 374 2.59 -20.78 1.85
CA ALA A 374 1.64 -20.50 0.79
C ALA A 374 2.25 -19.59 -0.28
N ARG A 375 3.00 -18.55 0.11
CA ARG A 375 3.76 -17.72 -0.83
C ARG A 375 4.71 -18.54 -1.69
N ALA A 376 5.51 -19.40 -1.05
CA ALA A 376 6.44 -20.29 -1.73
C ALA A 376 5.71 -21.27 -2.68
N TYR A 377 4.54 -21.77 -2.26
CA TYR A 377 3.72 -22.66 -3.06
C TYR A 377 3.20 -21.98 -4.32
N VAL A 378 2.55 -20.82 -4.21
CA VAL A 378 2.02 -20.06 -5.35
C VAL A 378 3.15 -19.66 -6.31
N TRP A 379 4.26 -19.14 -5.76
CA TRP A 379 5.44 -18.85 -6.57
C TRP A 379 5.95 -20.10 -7.31
N SER A 380 6.00 -21.27 -6.67
CA SER A 380 6.49 -22.50 -7.34
C SER A 380 5.64 -22.88 -8.57
N LYS A 381 4.32 -22.66 -8.50
CA LYS A 381 3.40 -22.90 -9.63
C LYS A 381 3.63 -21.87 -10.73
N ALA A 382 3.64 -20.58 -10.38
CA ALA A 382 3.92 -19.51 -11.34
C ALA A 382 5.31 -19.64 -11.99
N ARG A 383 6.32 -20.05 -11.21
CA ARG A 383 7.68 -20.30 -11.68
C ARG A 383 7.71 -21.41 -12.73
N ARG A 384 7.05 -22.53 -12.44
CA ARG A 384 6.99 -23.68 -13.34
C ARG A 384 6.22 -23.38 -14.62
N ASN A 385 5.09 -22.68 -14.50
CA ASN A 385 4.10 -22.58 -15.59
C ASN A 385 4.22 -21.29 -16.41
N TYR A 386 4.94 -20.28 -15.92
CA TYR A 386 5.11 -19.00 -16.62
C TYR A 386 6.57 -18.56 -16.67
N TYR A 387 7.24 -18.46 -15.52
CA TYR A 387 8.61 -17.93 -15.46
C TYR A 387 9.61 -18.79 -16.23
N ALA A 388 9.45 -20.12 -16.17
CA ALA A 388 10.30 -21.09 -16.88
C ALA A 388 10.22 -20.94 -18.41
N ASP A 389 9.09 -20.45 -18.94
CA ASP A 389 8.90 -20.13 -20.35
C ASP A 389 9.38 -18.72 -20.70
N GLY A 390 9.91 -17.98 -19.72
CA GLY A 390 10.61 -16.73 -19.92
C GLY A 390 9.77 -15.48 -19.68
N ILE A 391 8.59 -15.60 -19.08
CA ILE A 391 7.79 -14.47 -18.58
C ILE A 391 8.49 -13.86 -17.36
N LYS A 392 8.62 -12.53 -17.33
CA LYS A 392 9.41 -11.79 -16.32
C LYS A 392 8.61 -10.75 -15.55
N ILE A 393 7.32 -10.61 -15.83
CA ILE A 393 6.43 -9.63 -15.21
C ILE A 393 5.13 -10.34 -14.83
N PHE A 394 4.69 -10.19 -13.59
CA PHE A 394 3.41 -10.70 -13.12
C PHE A 394 2.49 -9.55 -12.75
N TRP A 395 1.24 -9.66 -13.18
CA TRP A 395 0.15 -8.81 -12.72
C TRP A 395 -0.52 -9.51 -11.54
N LEU A 396 -0.11 -9.13 -10.34
CA LEU A 396 -0.65 -9.60 -9.07
C LEU A 396 -1.94 -8.84 -8.77
N ASP A 397 -3.01 -9.32 -9.40
CA ASP A 397 -4.33 -8.72 -9.31
C ASP A 397 -5.08 -9.19 -8.07
N GLU A 398 -6.19 -8.54 -7.73
CA GLU A 398 -6.96 -8.82 -6.50
C GLU A 398 -6.11 -8.78 -5.23
N ALA A 399 -5.20 -7.80 -5.15
CA ALA A 399 -4.13 -7.79 -4.14
C ALA A 399 -4.55 -7.32 -2.75
N GLU A 400 -5.80 -6.87 -2.56
CA GLU A 400 -6.29 -6.35 -1.28
C GLU A 400 -6.29 -7.37 -0.13
N PRO A 401 -6.86 -8.60 -0.26
CA PRO A 401 -7.55 -9.21 -1.41
C PRO A 401 -9.03 -8.80 -1.52
N GLU A 402 -9.58 -8.84 -2.74
CA GLU A 402 -10.98 -8.46 -2.94
C GLU A 402 -11.92 -9.52 -2.39
N TYR A 403 -12.73 -9.10 -1.41
CA TYR A 403 -13.80 -9.91 -0.86
C TYR A 403 -15.13 -9.57 -1.52
N SER A 404 -15.95 -10.59 -1.82
CA SER A 404 -17.35 -10.40 -2.23
C SER A 404 -18.11 -9.56 -1.20
N HIS A 405 -17.76 -9.75 0.08
CA HIS A 405 -18.21 -8.92 1.19
C HIS A 405 -17.02 -8.58 2.09
N TYR A 406 -16.70 -7.29 2.20
CA TYR A 406 -15.63 -6.77 3.05
C TYR A 406 -16.01 -6.78 4.55
N HIS A 407 -16.34 -7.97 5.07
CA HIS A 407 -16.56 -8.23 6.49
C HIS A 407 -15.24 -8.68 7.11
N PHE A 408 -14.33 -7.74 7.36
CA PHE A 408 -12.98 -8.04 7.83
C PHE A 408 -12.95 -8.84 9.15
N ASP A 409 -14.00 -8.77 9.97
CA ASP A 409 -14.13 -9.57 11.20
C ASP A 409 -14.43 -11.05 10.95
N LEU A 410 -14.79 -11.41 9.72
CA LEU A 410 -15.09 -12.77 9.30
C LEU A 410 -13.83 -13.57 8.95
N TYR A 411 -12.79 -12.90 8.45
CA TYR A 411 -11.64 -13.55 7.82
C TYR A 411 -10.46 -13.69 8.77
N ARG A 412 -9.65 -14.73 8.55
CA ARG A 412 -8.48 -15.03 9.35
C ARG A 412 -7.34 -15.54 8.49
N TYR A 413 -6.18 -14.89 8.64
CA TYR A 413 -4.92 -15.28 8.03
C TYR A 413 -4.06 -16.07 9.01
N HIS A 414 -2.90 -16.51 8.55
CA HIS A 414 -1.91 -17.25 9.31
C HIS A 414 -1.36 -16.41 10.48
N LEU A 415 -1.10 -15.13 10.24
CA LEU A 415 -0.58 -14.21 11.25
C LEU A 415 -1.64 -13.71 12.25
N GLY A 416 -2.94 -13.89 11.97
CA GLY A 416 -4.00 -13.45 12.86
C GLY A 416 -5.34 -13.19 12.18
N PRO A 417 -6.36 -12.72 12.93
CA PRO A 417 -7.60 -12.21 12.37
C PRO A 417 -7.35 -11.04 11.40
N ASP A 418 -8.11 -10.96 10.33
CA ASP A 418 -8.01 -9.90 9.32
C ASP A 418 -8.17 -8.50 9.94
N VAL A 419 -9.09 -8.31 10.90
CA VAL A 419 -9.19 -7.04 11.66
C VAL A 419 -7.90 -6.58 12.36
N ARG A 420 -6.96 -7.49 12.67
CA ARG A 420 -5.70 -7.18 13.37
C ARG A 420 -4.52 -6.98 12.41
N ILE A 421 -4.48 -7.73 11.32
CA ILE A 421 -3.30 -7.79 10.44
C ILE A 421 -3.61 -7.55 8.97
N GLY A 422 -4.88 -7.27 8.63
CA GLY A 422 -5.41 -7.35 7.28
C GLY A 422 -4.64 -6.56 6.25
N ASN A 423 -4.22 -5.35 6.64
CA ASN A 423 -3.56 -4.44 5.73
C ASN A 423 -2.16 -4.92 5.28
N ILE A 424 -1.57 -5.94 5.90
CA ILE A 424 -0.25 -6.46 5.49
C ILE A 424 -0.32 -7.32 4.22
N TYR A 425 -1.50 -7.83 3.87
CA TYR A 425 -1.67 -8.83 2.79
C TYR A 425 -1.01 -8.44 1.46
N PRO A 426 -1.27 -7.25 0.86
CA PRO A 426 -0.67 -6.88 -0.43
C PRO A 426 0.86 -6.82 -0.40
N ALA A 427 1.45 -6.36 0.71
CA ALA A 427 2.91 -6.31 0.85
C ALA A 427 3.52 -7.71 0.85
N LEU A 428 2.85 -8.68 1.48
CA LEU A 428 3.31 -10.07 1.50
C LEU A 428 3.02 -10.81 0.19
N TYR A 429 1.96 -10.44 -0.52
CA TYR A 429 1.73 -10.92 -1.88
C TYR A 429 2.87 -10.47 -2.81
N ALA A 430 3.22 -9.17 -2.77
CA ALA A 430 4.37 -8.61 -3.49
C ALA A 430 5.67 -9.37 -3.15
N ARG A 431 5.93 -9.53 -1.85
CA ARG A 431 7.13 -10.21 -1.31
C ARG A 431 7.28 -11.62 -1.88
N GLY A 432 6.19 -12.40 -1.92
CA GLY A 432 6.25 -13.79 -2.38
C GLY A 432 6.77 -13.94 -3.81
N PHE A 433 6.32 -13.08 -4.72
CA PHE A 433 6.82 -13.07 -6.09
C PHE A 433 8.20 -12.42 -6.20
N TYR A 434 8.43 -11.30 -5.51
CA TYR A 434 9.70 -10.59 -5.55
C TYR A 434 10.88 -11.47 -5.08
N GLU A 435 10.74 -12.11 -3.91
CA GLU A 435 11.76 -13.02 -3.36
C GLU A 435 11.96 -14.20 -4.31
N GLY A 436 10.87 -14.82 -4.78
CA GLY A 436 10.94 -15.96 -5.69
C GLY A 436 11.66 -15.65 -7.00
N MET A 437 11.37 -14.50 -7.61
CA MET A 437 12.01 -14.04 -8.85
C MET A 437 13.48 -13.68 -8.62
N SER A 438 13.80 -13.04 -7.49
CA SER A 438 15.16 -12.69 -7.10
C SER A 438 16.02 -13.94 -6.86
N GLU A 439 15.49 -14.94 -6.16
CA GLU A 439 16.13 -16.25 -5.94
C GLU A 439 16.35 -17.02 -7.26
N ALA A 440 15.46 -16.83 -8.24
CA ALA A 440 15.62 -17.35 -9.58
C ALA A 440 16.63 -16.55 -10.44
N GLY A 441 17.25 -15.50 -9.88
CA GLY A 441 18.31 -14.71 -10.52
C GLY A 441 17.81 -13.54 -11.36
N GLN A 442 16.56 -13.10 -11.19
CA GLN A 442 16.09 -11.87 -11.84
C GLN A 442 16.48 -10.64 -11.02
N GLU A 443 17.19 -9.72 -11.66
CA GLU A 443 17.46 -8.38 -11.13
C GLU A 443 16.32 -7.43 -11.52
N ASN A 444 16.19 -6.30 -10.81
CA ASN A 444 15.25 -5.22 -11.13
C ASN A 444 13.80 -5.71 -11.31
N VAL A 445 13.35 -6.56 -10.38
CA VAL A 445 12.00 -7.13 -10.41
C VAL A 445 10.95 -6.02 -10.35
N ILE A 446 9.97 -6.13 -11.24
CA ILE A 446 8.77 -5.29 -11.27
C ILE A 446 7.55 -6.17 -11.48
N ASN A 447 6.53 -5.97 -10.66
CA ASN A 447 5.23 -6.62 -10.79
C ASN A 447 4.12 -5.58 -10.64
N LEU A 448 3.03 -5.75 -11.38
CA LEU A 448 1.86 -4.87 -11.33
C LEU A 448 0.94 -5.32 -10.18
N LEU A 449 0.67 -4.47 -9.19
CA LEU A 449 -0.12 -4.78 -7.98
C LEU A 449 -1.33 -3.85 -7.82
N ARG A 450 -2.49 -4.39 -7.41
CA ARG A 450 -3.69 -3.55 -7.25
C ARG A 450 -3.68 -2.74 -5.97
N CYS A 451 -2.94 -3.24 -4.98
CA CYS A 451 -2.94 -2.73 -3.64
C CYS A 451 -1.52 -2.82 -3.04
N ALA A 452 -1.30 -2.06 -1.97
CA ALA A 452 -0.01 -1.94 -1.29
C ALA A 452 -0.21 -1.61 0.19
N TRP A 453 0.84 -1.83 0.97
CA TRP A 453 0.98 -1.30 2.32
C TRP A 453 2.37 -0.70 2.49
N ALA A 454 2.66 -0.14 3.66
CA ALA A 454 3.97 0.43 3.97
C ALA A 454 5.10 -0.57 3.68
N GLY A 455 6.11 -0.16 2.90
CA GLY A 455 7.24 -1.00 2.51
C GLY A 455 7.03 -1.84 1.24
N SER A 456 5.84 -1.85 0.63
CA SER A 456 5.59 -2.60 -0.62
C SER A 456 6.56 -2.21 -1.76
N GLN A 457 7.06 -0.97 -1.81
CA GLN A 457 7.97 -0.49 -2.83
C GLN A 457 9.26 -1.32 -2.93
N ARG A 458 9.75 -1.86 -1.81
CA ARG A 458 10.98 -2.67 -1.77
C ARG A 458 10.85 -4.02 -2.48
N TYR A 459 9.62 -4.42 -2.77
CA TYR A 459 9.30 -5.66 -3.49
C TYR A 459 8.95 -5.40 -4.95
N GLY A 460 9.40 -4.29 -5.54
CA GLY A 460 9.19 -3.97 -6.95
C GLY A 460 7.72 -3.78 -7.31
N ALA A 461 6.92 -3.27 -6.37
CA ALA A 461 5.49 -3.10 -6.55
C ALA A 461 5.19 -1.85 -7.40
N LEU A 462 4.79 -2.07 -8.67
CA LEU A 462 4.13 -1.08 -9.50
C LEU A 462 2.64 -1.11 -9.18
N VAL A 463 2.13 -0.12 -8.46
CA VAL A 463 0.72 -0.09 -8.06
C VAL A 463 -0.15 0.55 -9.15
N TRP A 464 -1.35 0.03 -9.41
CA TRP A 464 -2.35 0.76 -10.19
C TRP A 464 -3.66 0.98 -9.44
N SER A 465 -4.46 1.91 -9.95
CA SER A 465 -5.62 2.45 -9.24
C SER A 465 -6.87 1.58 -9.15
N GLY A 466 -6.81 0.33 -9.61
CA GLY A 466 -7.96 -0.58 -9.63
C GLY A 466 -9.11 -0.12 -10.54
N ASP A 467 -10.29 -0.68 -10.28
CA ASP A 467 -11.40 -0.74 -11.23
C ASP A 467 -12.32 0.49 -11.11
N ILE A 468 -11.88 1.58 -11.73
CA ILE A 468 -12.55 2.88 -11.71
C ILE A 468 -13.43 3.13 -12.96
N ASP A 469 -14.41 4.02 -12.86
CA ASP A 469 -15.24 4.44 -14.00
C ASP A 469 -14.48 5.34 -14.99
N THR A 470 -14.95 5.34 -16.24
CA THR A 470 -14.34 6.08 -17.35
C THR A 470 -14.79 7.55 -17.44
N THR A 471 -14.54 8.36 -16.40
CA THR A 471 -14.98 9.77 -16.34
C THR A 471 -13.85 10.77 -16.01
N PHE A 472 -14.04 12.04 -16.40
CA PHE A 472 -13.12 13.13 -15.99
C PHE A 472 -13.05 13.33 -14.46
N ARG A 473 -14.14 13.02 -13.75
CA ARG A 473 -14.14 13.04 -12.28
C ARG A 473 -13.16 12.00 -11.74
N SER A 474 -13.18 10.80 -12.29
CA SER A 474 -12.30 9.71 -11.86
C SER A 474 -10.86 9.97 -12.26
N MET A 475 -10.62 10.54 -13.44
CA MET A 475 -9.31 11.06 -13.81
C MET A 475 -8.77 12.11 -12.81
N ARG A 476 -9.62 13.04 -12.33
CA ARG A 476 -9.24 14.01 -11.27
C ARG A 476 -8.91 13.33 -9.95
N ASN A 477 -9.68 12.33 -9.53
CA ASN A 477 -9.39 11.57 -8.32
C ASN A 477 -8.04 10.86 -8.45
N GLN A 478 -7.75 10.26 -9.61
CA GLN A 478 -6.49 9.57 -9.85
C GLN A 478 -5.28 10.50 -9.81
N PHE A 479 -5.44 11.77 -10.22
CA PHE A 479 -4.38 12.76 -10.06
C PHE A 479 -4.00 12.97 -8.59
N ALA A 480 -4.99 13.11 -7.70
CA ALA A 480 -4.74 13.25 -6.27
C ALA A 480 -4.21 11.94 -5.66
N ALA A 481 -4.77 10.80 -6.04
CA ALA A 481 -4.40 9.49 -5.54
C ALA A 481 -2.97 9.10 -5.91
N GLY A 482 -2.54 9.32 -7.16
CA GLY A 482 -1.18 9.01 -7.61
C GLY A 482 -0.12 9.86 -6.92
N LEU A 483 -0.39 11.16 -6.70
CA LEU A 483 0.52 12.03 -5.95
C LEU A 483 0.63 11.63 -4.47
N ASN A 484 -0.51 11.29 -3.84
CA ASN A 484 -0.53 10.79 -2.47
C ASN A 484 0.12 9.41 -2.33
N MET A 485 0.03 8.53 -3.34
CA MET A 485 0.79 7.27 -3.38
C MET A 485 2.30 7.52 -3.43
N GLY A 486 2.75 8.46 -4.26
CA GLY A 486 4.16 8.86 -4.32
C GLY A 486 4.68 9.38 -2.97
N LEU A 487 3.92 10.26 -2.31
CA LEU A 487 4.21 10.80 -0.97
C LEU A 487 3.96 9.80 0.17
N ALA A 488 3.41 8.62 -0.13
CA ALA A 488 3.33 7.49 0.78
C ALA A 488 4.50 6.51 0.57
N GLY A 489 5.51 6.90 -0.22
CA GLY A 489 6.70 6.10 -0.54
C GLY A 489 6.51 5.03 -1.61
N ILE A 490 5.45 5.10 -2.43
CA ILE A 490 5.24 4.22 -3.58
C ILE A 490 5.48 5.00 -4.89
N PRO A 491 6.74 5.09 -5.37
CA PRO A 491 7.06 5.89 -6.57
C PRO A 491 6.58 5.23 -7.88
N TRP A 492 6.42 3.91 -7.89
CA TRP A 492 5.94 3.16 -9.05
C TRP A 492 4.44 3.04 -9.00
N TRP A 493 3.77 3.92 -9.73
CA TRP A 493 2.32 4.00 -9.77
C TRP A 493 1.78 4.28 -11.19
N THR A 494 0.60 3.77 -11.50
CA THR A 494 -0.08 4.02 -12.78
C THR A 494 -1.61 3.89 -12.68
N THR A 495 -2.31 4.06 -13.80
CA THR A 495 -3.76 3.89 -13.92
C THR A 495 -4.09 3.05 -15.14
N ASP A 496 -5.34 2.64 -15.24
CA ASP A 496 -5.94 2.31 -16.52
C ASP A 496 -6.17 3.59 -17.32
N ILE A 497 -5.40 3.81 -18.41
CA ILE A 497 -5.65 4.97 -19.27
C ILE A 497 -7.06 4.88 -19.85
N GLY A 498 -7.88 5.87 -19.54
CA GLY A 498 -9.28 5.94 -19.91
C GLY A 498 -10.24 5.37 -18.86
N GLY A 499 -9.75 4.86 -17.72
CA GLY A 499 -10.55 4.17 -16.70
C GLY A 499 -10.86 2.72 -17.07
N PHE A 500 -11.45 1.96 -16.14
CA PHE A 500 -11.74 0.54 -16.31
C PHE A 500 -13.13 0.30 -16.89
N HIS A 501 -14.20 0.75 -16.20
CA HIS A 501 -15.59 0.41 -16.54
C HIS A 501 -16.32 1.46 -17.40
N GLY A 502 -17.03 1.00 -18.44
CA GLY A 502 -18.09 1.76 -19.13
C GLY A 502 -17.65 2.54 -20.37
N GLY A 503 -16.39 2.43 -20.78
CA GLY A 503 -15.86 3.15 -21.93
C GLY A 503 -16.23 2.48 -23.26
N ASN A 504 -16.90 3.20 -24.16
CA ASN A 504 -17.22 2.71 -25.51
C ASN A 504 -16.33 3.38 -26.58
N PRO A 505 -15.49 2.64 -27.33
CA PRO A 505 -14.63 3.20 -28.36
C PRO A 505 -15.35 3.96 -29.48
N ASP A 506 -16.65 3.76 -29.68
CA ASP A 506 -17.47 4.48 -30.66
C ASP A 506 -18.15 5.74 -30.12
N ASP A 507 -18.12 5.97 -28.80
CA ASP A 507 -18.68 7.16 -28.18
C ASP A 507 -17.69 8.35 -28.23
N PRO A 508 -18.01 9.45 -28.92
CA PRO A 508 -17.16 10.64 -28.94
C PRO A 508 -16.86 11.23 -27.57
N ALA A 509 -17.79 11.14 -26.60
CA ALA A 509 -17.56 11.66 -25.25
C ALA A 509 -16.50 10.82 -24.52
N TYR A 510 -16.55 9.50 -24.69
CA TYR A 510 -15.52 8.61 -24.15
C TYR A 510 -14.16 8.80 -24.83
N ARG A 511 -14.14 8.96 -26.16
CA ARG A 511 -12.91 9.26 -26.92
C ARG A 511 -12.19 10.49 -26.37
N GLU A 512 -12.93 11.52 -25.98
CA GLU A 512 -12.34 12.71 -25.35
C GLU A 512 -11.69 12.38 -24.00
N VAL A 513 -12.39 11.64 -23.14
CA VAL A 513 -11.84 11.18 -21.84
C VAL A 513 -10.57 10.37 -22.06
N LEU A 514 -10.60 9.39 -22.96
CA LEU A 514 -9.44 8.57 -23.29
C LEU A 514 -8.27 9.42 -23.79
N ALA A 515 -8.50 10.32 -24.75
CA ALA A 515 -7.44 11.15 -25.32
C ALA A 515 -6.77 12.01 -24.23
N ARG A 516 -7.55 12.61 -23.31
CA ARG A 516 -7.00 13.39 -22.19
C ARG A 516 -6.25 12.53 -21.18
N TRP A 517 -6.77 11.36 -20.88
CA TRP A 517 -6.12 10.43 -19.97
C TRP A 517 -4.82 9.88 -20.57
N PHE A 518 -4.79 9.61 -21.88
CA PHE A 518 -3.60 9.14 -22.60
C PHE A 518 -2.49 10.21 -22.61
N GLN A 519 -2.87 11.48 -22.78
CA GLN A 519 -1.96 12.62 -22.64
C GLN A 519 -1.31 12.66 -21.26
N TRP A 520 -2.11 12.50 -20.19
CA TRP A 520 -1.61 12.50 -18.81
C TRP A 520 -0.76 11.25 -18.52
N GLY A 521 -1.22 10.07 -18.94
CA GLY A 521 -0.54 8.79 -18.70
C GLY A 521 0.87 8.73 -19.25
N ALA A 522 1.17 9.46 -20.34
CA ALA A 522 2.53 9.55 -20.88
C ALA A 522 3.54 10.16 -19.88
N PHE A 523 3.05 10.96 -18.93
CA PHE A 523 3.83 11.60 -17.85
C PHE A 523 3.66 10.92 -16.49
N CYS A 524 2.90 9.84 -16.39
CA CYS A 524 2.86 9.00 -15.20
C CYS A 524 4.14 8.13 -15.10
N PRO A 525 4.48 7.59 -13.91
CA PRO A 525 5.63 6.70 -13.74
C PRO A 525 5.67 5.57 -14.77
N VAL A 526 4.54 4.89 -15.01
CA VAL A 526 4.38 3.89 -16.07
C VAL A 526 3.23 4.25 -17.01
N PHE A 527 3.44 4.07 -18.32
CA PHE A 527 2.49 4.42 -19.37
C PHE A 527 1.71 3.19 -19.85
N ARG A 528 0.55 2.94 -19.25
CA ARG A 528 -0.23 1.70 -19.42
C ARG A 528 -1.66 1.93 -19.88
N LEU A 529 -2.03 1.34 -21.01
CA LEU A 529 -3.41 1.31 -21.52
C LEU A 529 -4.09 0.01 -21.09
N HIS A 530 -5.24 0.11 -20.44
CA HIS A 530 -6.05 -1.03 -20.01
C HIS A 530 -7.51 -0.60 -19.81
N GLY A 531 -8.42 -1.59 -19.78
CA GLY A 531 -9.77 -1.44 -19.27
C GLY A 531 -10.79 -2.38 -19.93
N LEU A 532 -12.00 -2.39 -19.39
CA LEU A 532 -13.14 -3.17 -19.85
C LEU A 532 -14.06 -2.30 -20.71
N ARG A 533 -13.90 -2.41 -22.03
CA ARG A 533 -14.62 -1.59 -23.00
C ARG A 533 -15.94 -2.19 -23.43
N GLU A 534 -16.92 -1.34 -23.68
CA GLU A 534 -18.19 -1.71 -24.31
C GLU A 534 -18.13 -1.51 -25.83
N PRO A 535 -18.95 -2.22 -26.63
CA PRO A 535 -19.81 -3.34 -26.22
C PRO A 535 -19.03 -4.62 -25.93
N PHE A 536 -19.51 -5.43 -24.98
CA PHE A 536 -18.85 -6.69 -24.62
C PHE A 536 -18.97 -7.75 -25.73
N LYS A 537 -17.94 -8.58 -25.84
CA LYS A 537 -17.85 -9.77 -26.67
C LYS A 537 -18.21 -11.00 -25.81
N ALA A 538 -19.06 -11.87 -26.37
CA ALA A 538 -19.46 -13.10 -25.71
C ALA A 538 -18.26 -14.01 -25.37
N PRO A 539 -18.40 -14.89 -24.35
CA PRO A 539 -17.46 -15.98 -24.09
C PRO A 539 -17.16 -16.82 -25.34
N LEU A 540 -15.97 -17.42 -25.41
CA LEU A 540 -15.59 -18.34 -26.48
C LEU A 540 -16.20 -19.73 -26.28
N SER A 541 -16.45 -20.11 -25.02
CA SER A 541 -16.98 -21.40 -24.62
C SER A 541 -17.67 -21.28 -23.24
N ASP A 542 -18.10 -22.41 -22.69
CA ASP A 542 -18.66 -22.55 -21.35
C ASP A 542 -17.68 -23.12 -20.31
N HIS A 543 -16.41 -23.34 -20.69
CA HIS A 543 -15.40 -23.99 -19.86
C HIS A 543 -14.02 -23.33 -20.01
N GLY A 544 -13.13 -23.64 -19.06
CA GLY A 544 -11.73 -23.22 -19.10
C GLY A 544 -11.53 -21.72 -19.28
N GLY A 545 -10.44 -21.36 -19.96
CA GLY A 545 -10.09 -19.97 -20.27
C GLY A 545 -11.04 -19.28 -21.26
N GLY A 546 -11.97 -20.03 -21.87
CA GLY A 546 -12.97 -19.50 -22.81
C GLY A 546 -14.26 -19.01 -22.16
N LYS A 547 -14.50 -19.37 -20.88
CA LYS A 547 -15.75 -19.10 -20.14
C LYS A 547 -16.03 -17.62 -19.88
N MET A 548 -15.00 -16.81 -19.69
CA MET A 548 -15.17 -15.39 -19.34
C MET A 548 -15.38 -14.53 -20.59
N LEU A 549 -16.24 -13.52 -20.50
CA LEU A 549 -16.44 -12.54 -21.56
C LEU A 549 -15.17 -11.70 -21.82
N SER A 550 -15.20 -10.88 -22.86
CA SER A 550 -14.21 -9.82 -23.09
C SER A 550 -14.92 -8.51 -23.36
N GLY A 551 -14.27 -7.38 -23.07
CA GLY A 551 -14.63 -6.09 -23.61
C GLY A 551 -14.36 -5.97 -25.12
N ALA A 552 -14.75 -4.81 -25.66
CA ALA A 552 -14.41 -4.35 -26.99
C ALA A 552 -12.89 -4.13 -27.15
N ASP A 553 -12.49 -3.68 -28.34
CA ASP A 553 -11.10 -3.38 -28.64
C ASP A 553 -10.62 -2.14 -27.86
N ASN A 554 -9.34 -2.14 -27.47
CA ASN A 554 -8.74 -1.10 -26.62
C ASN A 554 -7.31 -0.77 -27.11
N GLU A 555 -7.01 -1.06 -28.36
CA GLU A 555 -5.77 -0.64 -29.00
C GLU A 555 -5.88 0.82 -29.45
N VAL A 556 -4.75 1.52 -29.59
CA VAL A 556 -4.75 2.96 -29.89
C VAL A 556 -5.41 3.33 -31.22
N TRP A 557 -5.56 2.37 -32.15
CA TRP A 557 -6.24 2.56 -33.43
C TRP A 557 -7.77 2.29 -33.37
N SER A 558 -8.29 1.90 -32.21
CA SER A 558 -9.72 1.54 -32.04
C SER A 558 -10.63 2.73 -31.77
N TYR A 559 -10.08 3.94 -31.71
CA TYR A 559 -10.76 5.16 -31.24
C TYR A 559 -10.95 6.23 -32.33
N GLY A 560 -10.85 5.84 -33.60
CA GLY A 560 -10.88 6.75 -34.74
C GLY A 560 -9.54 7.47 -34.99
N GLU A 561 -9.41 8.06 -36.18
CA GLU A 561 -8.14 8.59 -36.69
C GLU A 561 -7.57 9.72 -35.82
N GLU A 562 -8.41 10.64 -35.34
CA GLU A 562 -7.96 11.77 -34.52
C GLU A 562 -7.33 11.31 -33.20
N VAL A 563 -7.97 10.37 -32.50
CA VAL A 563 -7.42 9.81 -31.25
C VAL A 563 -6.19 8.97 -31.54
N TYR A 564 -6.17 8.22 -32.64
CA TYR A 564 -5.01 7.45 -33.07
C TYR A 564 -3.76 8.32 -33.29
N GLU A 565 -3.91 9.48 -33.97
CA GLU A 565 -2.82 10.43 -34.16
C GLU A 565 -2.31 11.00 -32.82
N ILE A 566 -3.23 11.36 -31.91
CA ILE A 566 -2.88 11.82 -30.56
C ILE A 566 -2.10 10.74 -29.83
N CYS A 567 -2.61 9.51 -29.78
CA CYS A 567 -1.96 8.40 -29.09
C CYS A 567 -0.57 8.14 -29.67
N SER A 568 -0.44 8.04 -30.99
CA SER A 568 0.84 7.81 -31.69
C SER A 568 1.88 8.89 -31.35
N ARG A 569 1.45 10.16 -31.25
CA ARG A 569 2.32 11.27 -30.84
C ARG A 569 2.85 11.09 -29.41
N TYR A 570 1.99 10.72 -28.46
CA TYR A 570 2.37 10.55 -27.06
C TYR A 570 3.18 9.28 -26.80
N MET A 571 2.95 8.20 -27.55
CA MET A 571 3.82 7.03 -27.54
C MET A 571 5.23 7.37 -28.02
N SER A 572 5.33 8.12 -29.12
CA SER A 572 6.63 8.60 -29.63
C SER A 572 7.32 9.58 -28.65
N LEU A 573 6.53 10.41 -27.95
CA LEU A 573 7.06 11.29 -26.90
C LEU A 573 7.58 10.48 -25.71
N ARG A 574 6.85 9.45 -25.27
CA ARG A 574 7.26 8.57 -24.17
C ARG A 574 8.62 7.94 -24.43
N GLU A 575 8.84 7.41 -25.63
CA GLU A 575 10.15 6.86 -26.01
C GLU A 575 11.28 7.89 -25.93
N ARG A 576 11.04 9.14 -26.38
CA ARG A 576 12.03 10.22 -26.25
C ARG A 576 12.28 10.64 -24.80
N MET A 577 11.34 10.41 -23.90
CA MET A 577 11.47 10.74 -22.47
C MET A 577 12.18 9.65 -21.67
N LYS A 578 12.41 8.44 -22.20
CA LYS A 578 13.06 7.34 -21.47
C LYS A 578 14.36 7.74 -20.75
N PRO A 579 15.30 8.49 -21.34
CA PRO A 579 16.50 8.92 -20.62
C PRO A 579 16.20 9.79 -19.39
N TYR A 580 15.21 10.68 -19.49
CA TYR A 580 14.78 11.51 -18.35
C TYR A 580 14.06 10.66 -17.29
N ILE A 581 13.17 9.77 -17.71
CA ILE A 581 12.47 8.84 -16.80
C ILE A 581 13.50 7.99 -16.05
N ALA A 582 14.55 7.49 -16.72
CA ALA A 582 15.61 6.71 -16.09
C ALA A 582 16.28 7.50 -14.94
N THR A 583 16.58 8.79 -15.13
CA THR A 583 17.15 9.62 -14.06
C THR A 583 16.20 9.80 -12.87
N LEU A 584 14.89 9.85 -13.12
CA LEU A 584 13.89 9.92 -12.05
C LEU A 584 13.74 8.58 -11.31
N MET A 585 13.82 7.46 -12.03
CA MET A 585 13.77 6.13 -11.42
C MET A 585 15.04 5.82 -10.63
N GLU A 586 16.20 6.29 -11.09
CA GLU A 586 17.45 6.24 -10.34
C GLU A 586 17.40 7.11 -9.08
N ALA A 587 16.79 8.30 -9.15
CA ALA A 587 16.63 9.15 -7.96
C ALA A 587 15.62 8.59 -6.95
N ALA A 588 14.67 7.77 -7.39
CA ALA A 588 13.73 7.08 -6.51
C ALA A 588 14.34 5.83 -5.84
N HIS A 589 15.29 5.18 -6.51
CA HIS A 589 16.03 4.01 -6.04
C HIS A 589 17.05 4.37 -4.96
#